data_AF-A0A969D7W1-F1
#
_entry.id   AF-A0A969D7W1-F1
#
_cell.length_a   1.000
_cell.length_b   1.000
_cell.length_c   1.000
_cell.angle_alpha   90.00
_cell.angle_beta   90.00
_cell.angle_gamma   90.00
#
_symmetry.space_group_name_H-M   'P 1'
#
loop_
_entity.id
_entity.type
_entity.pdbx_description
1 polymer ?
#
loop_
_entity_poly.entity_id
_entity_poly.type
_entity_poly.pdbx_seq_one_letter_code
_entity_poly.pdbx_strand_id
1 'polypeptide(L)'
;QQGAHHRAQRPDLILLDINLPKRNGHEVLHFIKSSPQLRPIPVVMLTTSSADRDIWQSYDNHANCFITKPVEVDDFLQVVSELENFWISIVKLPAKPERP
;
A
#
# COMPACT_ATOMS: atom_id res chain seq x y z
N GLN A 1 7.59 -19.35 7.62
CA GLN A 1 8.48 -18.69 8.59
C GLN A 1 7.85 -17.37 8.98
N GLN A 2 7.55 -17.18 10.27
CA GLN A 2 7.08 -15.90 10.80
C GLN A 2 8.29 -14.96 10.94
N GLY A 3 8.25 -13.80 10.28
CA GLY A 3 9.37 -12.85 10.23
C GLY A 3 9.62 -12.11 11.54
N ALA A 4 10.76 -11.42 11.64
CA ALA A 4 11.29 -10.73 12.82
C ALA A 4 10.42 -9.59 13.41
N HIS A 5 9.18 -9.41 12.96
CA HIS A 5 8.33 -8.25 13.26
C HIS A 5 7.02 -8.61 13.97
N HIS A 6 6.95 -9.74 14.69
CA HIS A 6 5.74 -10.16 15.42
C HIS A 6 5.22 -9.18 16.47
N ARG A 7 6.06 -8.23 16.91
CA ARG A 7 5.70 -7.15 17.84
C ARG A 7 5.54 -5.78 17.16
N ALA A 8 5.71 -5.69 15.85
CA ALA A 8 5.58 -4.44 15.14
C ALA A 8 4.14 -3.92 15.24
N GLN A 9 4.00 -2.61 15.42
CA GLN A 9 2.68 -1.99 15.42
C GLN A 9 2.07 -2.12 14.03
N ARG A 10 0.77 -2.45 13.99
CA ARG A 10 0.01 -2.46 12.74
C ARG A 10 0.05 -1.06 12.10
N PRO A 11 0.43 -0.95 10.81
CA PRO A 11 0.46 0.32 10.11
C PRO A 11 -0.94 0.83 9.81
N ASP A 12 -1.05 2.16 9.73
CA ASP A 12 -2.28 2.88 9.41
C ASP A 12 -2.50 3.00 7.89
N LEU A 13 -1.42 2.96 7.10
CA LEU A 13 -1.37 3.03 5.64
C LEU A 13 -0.17 2.22 5.14
N ILE A 14 -0.31 1.58 3.97
CA ILE A 14 0.78 0.85 3.31
C ILE A 14 1.03 1.45 1.93
N LEU A 15 2.28 1.83 1.66
CA LEU A 15 2.80 2.07 0.31
C LEU A 15 3.47 0.77 -0.17
N LEU A 16 3.02 0.24 -1.30
CA LEU A 16 3.46 -1.06 -1.79
C LEU A 16 3.99 -0.97 -3.23
N ASP A 17 5.22 -1.40 -3.44
CA ASP A 17 5.80 -1.56 -4.77
C ASP A 17 5.46 -2.96 -5.33
N ILE A 18 5.31 -3.07 -6.67
CA ILE A 18 5.13 -4.36 -7.36
C ILE A 18 6.47 -5.11 -7.44
N ASN A 19 7.55 -4.41 -7.72
CA ASN A 19 8.87 -4.95 -8.01
C ASN A 19 9.69 -5.13 -6.73
N LEU A 20 9.21 -5.98 -5.81
CA LEU A 20 9.97 -6.27 -4.59
C LEU A 20 11.04 -7.35 -4.86
N PRO A 21 12.24 -7.27 -4.25
CA PRO A 21 13.35 -8.19 -4.55
C PRO A 21 13.08 -9.68 -4.28
N LYS A 22 12.10 -10.02 -3.44
CA LYS A 22 11.87 -11.40 -2.97
C LYS A 22 10.46 -11.95 -3.23
N ARG A 23 9.50 -11.08 -3.55
CA ARG A 23 8.08 -11.44 -3.72
C ARG A 23 7.45 -10.49 -4.73
N ASN A 24 6.41 -10.92 -5.43
CA ASN A 24 5.65 -10.00 -6.26
C ASN A 24 4.73 -9.15 -5.37
N GLY A 25 4.73 -7.83 -5.56
CA GLY A 25 3.87 -6.93 -4.79
C GLY A 25 2.37 -7.23 -4.96
N HIS A 26 1.94 -7.76 -6.10
CA HIS A 26 0.55 -8.22 -6.29
C HIS A 26 0.19 -9.38 -5.36
N GLU A 27 1.12 -10.31 -5.12
CA GLU A 27 0.91 -11.41 -4.17
C GLU A 27 0.83 -10.88 -2.74
N VAL A 28 1.64 -9.87 -2.43
CA VAL A 28 1.61 -9.20 -1.12
C VAL A 28 0.30 -8.45 -0.92
N LEU A 29 -0.17 -7.71 -1.93
CA LEU A 29 -1.46 -7.02 -1.92
C LEU A 29 -2.59 -8.03 -1.67
N HIS A 30 -2.62 -9.11 -2.45
CA HIS A 30 -3.61 -10.17 -2.30
C HIS A 30 -3.59 -10.77 -0.89
N PHE A 31 -2.41 -11.09 -0.35
CA PHE A 31 -2.26 -11.59 1.01
C PHE A 31 -2.82 -10.62 2.07
N ILE A 32 -2.50 -9.33 1.95
CA ILE A 32 -3.01 -8.28 2.87
C ILE A 32 -4.54 -8.22 2.80
N LYS A 33 -5.10 -8.17 1.59
CA LYS A 33 -6.55 -7.98 1.38
C LYS A 33 -7.38 -9.23 1.65
N SER A 34 -6.77 -10.42 1.60
CA SER A 34 -7.41 -11.68 2.01
C SER A 34 -7.33 -11.94 3.52
N SER A 35 -6.50 -11.21 4.27
CA SER A 35 -6.32 -11.40 5.72
C SER A 35 -7.29 -10.52 6.51
N PRO A 36 -8.23 -11.06 7.32
CA PRO A 36 -9.26 -10.24 7.99
C PRO A 36 -8.71 -9.12 8.88
N GLN A 37 -7.56 -9.35 9.52
CA GLN A 37 -6.92 -8.37 10.40
C GLN A 37 -6.13 -7.29 9.64
N LEU A 38 -5.73 -7.53 8.38
CA LEU A 38 -4.92 -6.60 7.59
C LEU A 38 -5.73 -5.94 6.47
N ARG A 39 -6.79 -6.60 5.99
CA ARG A 39 -7.68 -6.14 4.92
C ARG A 39 -8.18 -4.70 5.11
N PRO A 40 -8.51 -4.22 6.32
CA PRO A 40 -8.95 -2.85 6.49
C PRO A 40 -7.85 -1.80 6.30
N ILE A 41 -6.56 -2.18 6.33
CA ILE A 41 -5.46 -1.21 6.10
C ILE A 41 -5.54 -0.74 4.65
N PRO A 42 -5.59 0.58 4.40
CA PRO A 42 -5.49 1.10 3.05
C PRO A 42 -4.12 0.77 2.44
N VAL A 43 -4.12 0.32 1.19
CA VAL A 43 -2.91 -0.01 0.44
C VAL A 43 -2.88 0.84 -0.82
N VAL A 44 -1.84 1.66 -0.96
CA VAL A 44 -1.55 2.44 -2.16
C VAL A 44 -0.41 1.75 -2.89
N MET A 45 -0.66 1.36 -4.15
CA MET A 45 0.40 0.84 -5.01
C MET A 45 1.23 2.03 -5.48
N LEU A 46 2.54 2.02 -5.22
CA LEU A 46 3.49 3.03 -5.66
C LEU A 46 4.65 2.32 -6.35
N THR A 47 4.64 2.29 -7.68
CA THR A 47 5.47 1.39 -8.48
C THR A 47 5.92 2.05 -9.78
N THR A 48 7.06 1.62 -10.33
CA THR A 48 7.51 2.08 -11.65
C THR A 48 6.70 1.50 -12.81
N SER A 49 5.89 0.46 -12.57
CA SER A 49 5.00 -0.06 -13.61
C SER A 49 3.89 0.93 -13.93
N SER A 50 3.60 1.07 -15.23
CA SER A 50 2.46 1.81 -15.76
C SER A 50 1.63 0.94 -16.72
N ALA A 51 1.82 -0.38 -16.69
CA ALA A 51 1.10 -1.30 -17.56
C ALA A 51 -0.36 -1.43 -17.12
N ASP A 52 -1.30 -1.32 -18.07
CA ASP A 52 -2.74 -1.44 -17.78
C ASP A 52 -3.07 -2.72 -17.02
N ARG A 53 -2.42 -3.83 -17.36
CA ARG A 53 -2.61 -5.11 -16.67
C ARG A 53 -2.29 -5.00 -15.17
N ASP A 54 -1.22 -4.31 -14.80
CA ASP A 54 -0.84 -4.14 -13.39
C ASP A 54 -1.81 -3.21 -12.66
N ILE A 55 -2.30 -2.17 -13.35
CA ILE A 55 -3.31 -1.26 -12.81
C ILE A 55 -4.60 -2.04 -12.52
N TRP A 56 -5.13 -2.75 -13.51
CA TRP A 56 -6.33 -3.59 -13.37
C TRP A 56 -6.17 -4.64 -12.29
N GLN A 57 -5.07 -5.40 -12.32
CA GLN A 57 -4.80 -6.44 -11.32
C GLN A 57 -4.72 -5.86 -9.90
N SER A 58 -4.21 -4.64 -9.71
CA SER A 58 -4.17 -4.00 -8.39
C SER A 58 -5.56 -3.64 -7.89
N TYR A 59 -6.40 -3.03 -8.74
CA TYR A 59 -7.76 -2.65 -8.35
C TYR A 59 -8.68 -3.86 -8.14
N ASP A 60 -8.54 -4.90 -8.98
CA ASP A 60 -9.24 -6.18 -8.78
C ASP A 60 -8.89 -6.82 -7.44
N ASN A 61 -7.63 -6.65 -6.98
CA ASN A 61 -7.18 -7.08 -5.65
C ASN A 61 -7.39 -6.00 -4.57
N HIS A 62 -8.36 -5.09 -4.76
CA HIS A 62 -8.80 -4.11 -3.77
C HIS A 62 -7.71 -3.13 -3.28
N ALA A 63 -6.74 -2.78 -4.13
CA ALA A 63 -5.91 -1.61 -3.89
C ALA A 63 -6.80 -0.36 -3.75
N ASN A 64 -6.42 0.54 -2.85
CA ASN A 64 -7.15 1.78 -2.63
C ASN A 64 -6.79 2.85 -3.68
N CYS A 65 -5.55 2.80 -4.17
CA CYS A 65 -5.01 3.72 -5.16
C CYS A 65 -3.81 3.07 -5.87
N PHE A 66 -3.53 3.53 -7.08
CA PHE A 66 -2.35 3.18 -7.86
C PHE A 66 -1.67 4.46 -8.33
N ILE A 67 -0.38 4.58 -8.04
CA ILE A 67 0.45 5.72 -8.38
C ILE A 67 1.68 5.19 -9.11
N THR A 68 1.87 5.62 -10.35
CA THR A 68 3.14 5.39 -11.05
C THR A 68 4.19 6.29 -10.41
N LYS A 69 5.26 5.66 -9.91
CA LYS A 69 6.35 6.33 -9.21
C LYS A 69 7.02 7.34 -10.16
N PRO A 70 7.03 8.63 -9.81
CA PRO A 70 7.74 9.62 -10.62
C PRO A 70 9.23 9.28 -10.72
N VAL A 71 9.81 9.56 -11.89
CA VAL A 71 11.23 9.34 -12.15
C VAL A 71 12.05 10.48 -11.54
N GLU A 72 11.56 11.71 -11.70
CA GLU A 72 12.21 12.91 -11.18
C GLU A 72 11.92 13.08 -9.68
N VAL A 73 12.95 13.52 -8.94
CA VAL A 73 12.89 13.65 -7.48
C VAL A 73 11.87 14.71 -7.06
N ASP A 74 11.79 15.83 -7.78
CA ASP A 74 10.88 16.93 -7.44
C ASP A 74 9.41 16.49 -7.59
N ASP A 75 9.08 15.78 -8.67
CA ASP A 75 7.75 15.21 -8.88
C ASP A 75 7.43 14.16 -7.81
N PHE A 76 8.41 13.34 -7.42
CA PHE A 76 8.24 12.37 -6.34
C PHE A 76 7.91 13.05 -5.01
N LEU A 77 8.62 14.13 -4.66
CA LEU A 77 8.37 14.90 -3.44
C LEU A 77 6.99 15.54 -3.46
N GLN A 78 6.55 16.06 -4.60
CA GLN A 78 5.20 16.61 -4.76
C GLN A 78 4.13 15.53 -4.51
N VAL A 79 4.25 14.38 -5.17
CA VAL A 79 3.30 13.27 -5.01
C VAL A 79 3.21 12.79 -3.57
N VAL A 80 4.35 12.67 -2.88
CA VAL A 80 4.38 12.28 -1.46
C VAL A 80 3.68 13.32 -0.58
N SER A 81 3.89 14.62 -0.83
CA SER A 81 3.21 15.69 -0.09
C SER A 81 1.69 15.66 -0.28
N GLU A 82 1.22 15.45 -1.52
CA GLU A 82 -0.21 15.32 -1.81
C GLU A 82 -0.82 14.07 -1.14
N LEU A 83 -0.10 12.96 -1.15
CA LEU A 83 -0.51 11.71 -0.51
C LEU A 83 -0.62 11.88 1.02
N GLU A 84 0.38 12.52 1.64
CA GLU A 84 0.37 12.84 3.07
C GLU A 84 -0.85 13.67 3.45
N ASN A 85 -1.08 14.78 2.73
CA ASN A 85 -2.21 15.67 2.97
C ASN A 85 -3.53 14.92 2.87
N PHE A 86 -3.71 14.11 1.83
CA PHE A 86 -4.95 13.37 1.63
C PHE A 86 -5.17 12.30 2.71
N TRP A 87 -4.22 11.38 2.89
CA TRP A 87 -4.42 10.20 3.74
C TRP A 87 -4.33 10.50 5.24
N ILE A 88 -3.56 11.52 5.64
CA ILE A 88 -3.36 11.84 7.06
C ILE A 88 -4.30 12.95 7.53
N SER A 89 -4.58 13.95 6.68
CA SER A 89 -5.36 15.12 7.10
C SER A 89 -6.83 15.08 6.68
N ILE A 90 -7.16 14.41 5.57
CA ILE A 90 -8.54 14.40 5.02
C ILE A 90 -9.24 13.08 5.30
N VAL A 91 -8.57 11.95 5.04
CA VAL A 91 -9.17 10.63 5.18
C VAL A 91 -9.32 10.24 6.66
N LYS A 92 -10.48 9.69 7.01
CA LYS A 92 -10.68 9.01 8.30
C LYS A 92 -10.25 7.55 8.17
N LEU A 93 -9.12 7.20 8.77
CA LEU A 93 -8.60 5.83 8.76
C LEU A 93 -9.42 4.93 9.72
N PRO A 94 -9.56 3.64 9.41
CA PRO A 94 -10.25 2.70 10.29
C PRO A 94 -9.49 2.55 11.60
N ALA A 95 -10.22 2.53 12.72
CA ALA A 95 -9.63 2.33 14.04
C ALA A 95 -8.84 1.01 14.09
N LYS A 96 -7.70 1.02 14.79
CA LYS A 96 -6.95 -0.21 15.06
C LYS A 96 -7.83 -1.11 15.92
N PRO A 97 -7.97 -2.41 15.59
CA PRO A 97 -8.60 -3.34 16.50
C PRO A 97 -7.82 -3.33 17.82
N GLU A 98 -8.54 -3.31 18.93
CA GLU A 98 -7.93 -3.43 20.25
C GLU A 98 -7.10 -4.71 20.28
N ARG A 99 -5.88 -4.63 20.82
CA ARG A 99 -5.10 -5.86 21.05
C ARG A 99 -5.84 -6.63 22.15
N PRO A 100 -6.07 -7.95 21.97
CA PRO A 100 -6.51 -8.79 23.08
C PRO A 100 -5.46 -8.79 24.21
#